data_AF-A0AAP2DH06-F1
#
_entry.id   AF-A0AAP2DH06-F1
#
_cell.length_a   1.000
_cell.length_b   1.000
_cell.length_c   1.000
_cell.angle_alpha   90.00
_cell.angle_beta   90.00
_cell.angle_gamma   90.00
#
_symmetry.space_group_name_H-M   'P 1'
#
loop_
_entity.id
_entity.type
_entity.pdbx_description
1 polymer ?
#
loop_
_entity_poly.entity_id
_entity_poly.type
_entity_poly.pdbx_seq_one_letter_code
_entity_poly.pdbx_strand_id
1 'polypeptide(L)'
;MSKKKNTLKDLDEFLKQQAATLVTPTPLSGQLPAEKPAPAESTPVVAAPVVAPPAPVAAAPQAQPAVQEVTAESIGQALQTLYRKEGGPAFRQKLYDIILRAAETSGTALPEDKMLVNTVLYLKSGDQWKETIRTYWRNK
;
A
#
# COMPACT_ATOMS: atom_id res chain seq x y z
N MET A 1 -38.02 40.40 11.82
CA MET A 1 -37.99 39.25 12.75
C MET A 1 -37.40 38.04 12.05
N SER A 2 -36.06 37.91 12.03
CA SER A 2 -35.41 36.76 11.39
C SER A 2 -35.58 35.52 12.25
N LYS A 3 -36.44 34.60 11.79
CA LYS A 3 -36.63 33.27 12.40
C LYS A 3 -35.32 32.51 12.27
N LYS A 4 -34.53 32.43 13.35
CA LYS A 4 -33.34 31.56 13.42
C LYS A 4 -33.80 30.11 13.21
N LYS A 5 -33.50 29.54 12.04
CA LYS A 5 -33.69 28.11 11.80
C LYS A 5 -32.71 27.36 12.70
N ASN A 6 -33.24 26.45 13.52
CA ASN A 6 -32.46 25.66 14.46
C ASN A 6 -31.81 24.48 13.70
N THR A 7 -30.55 24.65 13.32
CA THR A 7 -29.76 23.70 12.54
C THR A 7 -29.56 22.34 13.22
N LEU A 8 -29.71 22.27 14.56
CA LEU A 8 -29.66 21.00 15.28
C LEU A 8 -30.87 20.12 14.99
N LYS A 9 -32.05 20.70 14.76
CA LYS A 9 -33.25 19.93 14.41
C LYS A 9 -33.17 19.36 12.99
N ASP A 10 -32.60 20.14 12.08
CA ASP A 10 -32.39 19.74 10.68
C ASP A 10 -31.41 18.56 10.58
N LEU A 11 -30.33 18.58 11.39
CA LEU A 11 -29.39 17.47 11.49
C LEU A 11 -30.06 16.18 12.02
N ASP A 12 -30.93 16.32 13.02
CA ASP A 12 -31.60 15.21 13.67
C ASP A 12 -32.66 14.55 12.75
N GLU A 13 -33.34 15.35 11.93
CA GLU A 13 -34.24 14.86 10.88
C GLU A 13 -33.47 14.18 9.74
N PHE A 14 -32.34 14.76 9.33
CA PHE A 14 -31.47 14.17 8.32
C PHE A 14 -30.92 12.80 8.72
N LEU A 15 -30.44 12.66 9.97
CA LEU A 15 -29.92 11.39 10.49
C LEU A 15 -31.00 10.31 10.57
N LYS A 16 -32.23 10.68 10.95
CA LYS A 16 -33.37 9.76 10.97
C LYS A 16 -33.78 9.28 9.58
N GLN A 17 -33.69 10.15 8.57
CA GLN A 17 -33.91 9.75 7.18
C GLN A 17 -32.84 8.76 6.67
N GLN A 18 -31.56 9.01 6.97
CA GLN A 18 -30.47 8.11 6.59
C GLN A 18 -30.58 6.74 7.26
N ALA A 19 -30.98 6.70 8.54
CA ALA A 19 -31.18 5.46 9.28
C ALA A 19 -32.36 4.63 8.72
N ALA A 20 -33.41 5.30 8.22
CA ALA A 20 -34.55 4.62 7.58
C ALA A 20 -34.24 4.08 6.18
N THR A 21 -33.19 4.58 5.50
CA THR A 21 -32.76 4.10 4.17
C THR A 21 -31.74 2.98 4.21
N LEU A 22 -31.41 2.42 5.38
CA LEU A 22 -30.58 1.22 5.47
C LEU A 22 -31.39 -0.02 5.03
N VAL A 23 -31.49 -0.16 3.71
CA VAL A 23 -31.87 -1.38 3.02
C VAL A 23 -30.95 -2.50 3.50
N THR A 24 -31.51 -3.52 4.12
CA THR A 24 -30.78 -4.71 4.55
C THR A 24 -30.30 -5.49 3.32
N PRO A 25 -28.99 -5.64 3.08
CA PRO A 25 -28.50 -6.41 1.95
C PRO A 25 -28.82 -7.90 2.14
N THR A 26 -29.33 -8.53 1.09
CA THR A 26 -29.55 -9.97 1.01
C THR A 26 -28.22 -10.71 1.19
N PRO A 27 -28.09 -11.65 2.15
CA PRO A 27 -26.83 -12.36 2.36
C PRO A 27 -26.48 -13.29 1.19
N LEU A 28 -25.23 -13.18 0.75
CA LEU A 28 -24.64 -13.74 -0.48
C LEU A 28 -24.36 -15.26 -0.44
N SER A 29 -25.09 -16.04 0.35
CA SER A 29 -24.77 -17.46 0.60
C SER A 29 -25.34 -18.45 -0.44
N GLY A 30 -25.69 -17.99 -1.65
CA GLY A 30 -26.55 -18.76 -2.56
C GLY A 30 -26.08 -19.00 -4.00
N GLN A 31 -24.90 -18.56 -4.45
CA GLN A 31 -24.59 -18.63 -5.90
C GLN A 31 -23.14 -19.00 -6.27
N LEU A 32 -22.58 -20.10 -5.75
CA LEU A 32 -21.47 -20.77 -6.43
C LEU A 32 -21.55 -22.29 -6.29
N PRO A 33 -21.77 -23.03 -7.39
CA PRO A 33 -21.26 -24.38 -7.52
C PRO A 33 -20.31 -24.56 -8.74
N ALA A 34 -19.09 -24.98 -8.40
CA ALA A 34 -18.25 -26.01 -9.02
C ALA A 34 -17.67 -25.82 -10.45
N GLU A 35 -16.39 -25.44 -10.46
CA GLU A 35 -15.23 -26.15 -11.04
C GLU A 35 -15.47 -27.35 -11.99
N LYS A 36 -14.86 -27.30 -13.18
CA LYS A 36 -14.67 -28.44 -14.11
C LYS A 36 -13.24 -28.41 -14.69
N PRO A 37 -12.48 -29.53 -14.68
CA PRO A 37 -11.05 -29.55 -15.01
C PRO A 37 -10.74 -29.78 -16.51
N ALA A 38 -9.48 -29.48 -16.84
CA ALA A 38 -8.67 -29.57 -18.07
C ALA A 38 -9.04 -30.57 -19.20
N PRO A 39 -8.46 -30.35 -20.39
CA PRO A 39 -7.67 -31.43 -20.99
C PRO A 39 -6.26 -31.00 -21.46
N ALA A 40 -5.40 -32.01 -21.46
CA ALA A 40 -3.98 -32.06 -21.83
C ALA A 40 -3.73 -32.10 -23.35
N GLU A 41 -2.47 -32.39 -23.73
CA GLU A 41 -1.86 -32.61 -25.08
C GLU A 41 -1.16 -31.38 -25.68
N SER A 42 0.10 -31.40 -26.14
CA SER A 42 1.04 -32.48 -26.50
C SER A 42 2.49 -31.99 -26.45
N THR A 43 3.42 -32.88 -26.08
CA THR A 43 4.81 -32.91 -26.60
C THR A 43 4.85 -33.91 -27.75
N PRO A 44 5.75 -33.82 -28.76
CA PRO A 44 7.07 -34.48 -28.63
C PRO A 44 8.26 -33.92 -29.48
N VAL A 45 9.46 -34.04 -28.88
CA VAL A 45 10.73 -34.64 -29.38
C VAL A 45 11.25 -34.32 -30.80
N VAL A 46 12.50 -33.81 -30.90
CA VAL A 46 13.55 -34.35 -31.80
C VAL A 46 14.94 -34.26 -31.13
N ALA A 47 15.67 -35.38 -31.15
CA ALA A 47 17.02 -35.61 -30.64
C ALA A 47 18.12 -35.36 -31.69
N ALA A 48 19.33 -34.92 -31.29
CA ALA A 48 20.62 -35.67 -31.35
C ALA A 48 21.72 -34.78 -32.01
N PRO A 49 23.02 -35.16 -32.07
CA PRO A 49 23.97 -35.55 -31.00
C PRO A 49 25.39 -34.89 -31.12
N VAL A 50 26.29 -35.20 -30.17
CA VAL A 50 27.79 -35.08 -30.20
C VAL A 50 28.34 -33.62 -30.12
N VAL A 51 29.16 -33.19 -29.17
CA VAL A 51 30.58 -33.55 -28.89
C VAL A 51 30.96 -33.06 -27.47
N ALA A 52 31.73 -33.86 -26.74
CA ALA A 52 32.53 -33.48 -25.56
C ALA A 52 34.03 -33.72 -25.90
N PRO A 53 35.04 -33.29 -25.12
CA PRO A 53 35.23 -32.09 -24.26
C PRO A 53 36.58 -31.39 -24.67
N PRO A 54 37.18 -30.41 -23.93
CA PRO A 54 37.76 -30.64 -22.61
C PRO A 54 37.44 -29.53 -21.59
N ALA A 55 37.61 -29.88 -20.31
CA ALA A 55 37.59 -28.99 -19.16
C ALA A 55 38.46 -27.73 -19.36
N PRO A 56 38.08 -26.62 -18.71
CA PRO A 56 39.02 -26.15 -17.71
C PRO A 56 38.35 -25.58 -16.45
N VAL A 57 39.11 -25.69 -15.37
CA VAL A 57 39.06 -24.91 -14.12
C VAL A 57 37.87 -25.15 -13.19
N ALA A 58 38.23 -25.67 -12.02
CA ALA A 58 37.48 -25.57 -10.79
C ALA A 58 37.02 -24.11 -10.55
N ALA A 59 35.78 -23.82 -10.88
CA ALA A 59 35.10 -22.66 -10.35
C ALA A 59 34.76 -22.98 -8.89
N ALA A 60 35.44 -22.29 -7.98
CA ALA A 60 35.00 -22.17 -6.59
C ALA A 60 33.48 -21.91 -6.55
N PRO A 61 32.74 -22.46 -5.57
CA PRO A 61 31.35 -22.08 -5.37
C PRO A 61 31.35 -20.57 -5.07
N GLN A 62 31.05 -19.77 -6.08
CA GLN A 62 30.74 -18.37 -5.88
C GLN A 62 29.48 -18.38 -5.01
N ALA A 63 29.67 -18.03 -3.74
CA ALA A 63 28.59 -17.73 -2.83
C ALA A 63 27.76 -16.62 -3.49
N GLN A 64 26.66 -17.04 -4.12
CA GLN A 64 25.65 -16.11 -4.60
C GLN A 64 25.23 -15.27 -3.39
N PRO A 65 25.24 -13.94 -3.47
CA PRO A 65 24.68 -13.13 -2.40
C PRO A 65 23.23 -13.55 -2.25
N ALA A 66 22.87 -14.07 -1.08
CA ALA A 66 21.50 -14.41 -0.76
C ALA A 66 20.65 -13.18 -1.06
N VAL A 67 19.84 -13.28 -2.11
CA VAL A 67 18.79 -12.30 -2.40
C VAL A 67 17.81 -12.45 -1.25
N GLN A 68 18.01 -11.66 -0.20
CA GLN A 68 17.04 -11.57 0.88
C GLN A 68 15.78 -10.97 0.27
N GLU A 69 14.75 -11.80 0.09
CA GLU A 69 13.43 -11.31 -0.24
C GLU A 69 12.99 -10.34 0.84
N VAL A 70 12.87 -9.07 0.46
CA VAL A 70 12.38 -8.04 1.35
C VAL A 70 10.86 -8.17 1.41
N THR A 71 10.37 -8.94 2.37
CA THR A 71 8.93 -9.09 2.62
C THR A 71 8.41 -7.92 3.45
N ALA A 72 7.11 -7.61 3.35
CA ALA A 72 6.47 -6.56 4.15
C ALA A 72 6.64 -6.81 5.66
N GLU A 73 6.63 -8.07 6.08
CA GLU A 73 6.83 -8.51 7.46
C GLU A 73 8.25 -8.18 7.94
N SER A 74 9.27 -8.43 7.11
CA SER A 74 10.67 -8.10 7.43
C SER A 74 10.87 -6.60 7.60
N ILE A 75 10.24 -5.78 6.75
CA ILE A 75 10.25 -4.31 6.86
C ILE A 75 9.57 -3.87 8.16
N GLY A 76 8.41 -4.44 8.48
CA GLY A 76 7.68 -4.14 9.72
C GLY A 76 8.52 -4.40 10.97
N GLN A 77 9.20 -5.55 11.02
CA GLN A 77 10.10 -5.89 12.12
C GLN A 77 11.31 -4.93 12.20
N ALA A 78 11.88 -4.56 11.05
CA ALA A 78 12.98 -3.61 10.99
C ALA A 78 12.56 -2.22 11.51
N LEU A 79 11.38 -1.73 11.09
CA LEU A 79 10.82 -0.46 11.57
C LEU A 79 10.54 -0.49 13.07
N GLN A 80 10.01 -1.59 13.60
CA GLN A 80 9.78 -1.72 15.04
C GLN A 80 11.09 -1.71 15.84
N THR A 81 12.13 -2.34 15.31
CA THR A 81 13.47 -2.34 15.92
C THR A 81 14.06 -0.93 15.92
N LEU A 82 13.92 -0.19 14.80
CA LEU A 82 14.36 1.19 14.69
C LEU A 82 13.61 2.11 15.65
N TYR A 83 12.29 1.95 15.79
CA TYR A 83 11.49 2.70 16.76
C TYR A 83 11.99 2.53 18.20
N ARG A 84 12.31 1.28 18.59
CA ARG A 84 12.84 0.98 19.93
C ARG A 84 14.23 1.58 20.15
N LYS A 85 15.04 1.69 19.09
CA LYS A 85 16.42 2.18 19.16
C LYS A 85 16.52 3.71 19.19
N GLU A 86 15.77 4.39 18.33
CA GLU A 86 15.91 5.84 18.13
C GLU A 86 14.92 6.67 18.97
N GLY A 87 13.90 6.03 19.53
CA GLY A 87 12.85 6.71 20.28
C GLY A 87 11.80 7.34 19.38
N GLY A 88 10.60 7.54 19.94
CA GLY A 88 9.39 7.82 19.16
C GLY A 88 9.41 9.08 18.28
N PRO A 89 9.79 10.27 18.79
CA PRO A 89 9.65 11.51 18.01
C PRO A 89 10.57 11.58 16.79
N ALA A 90 11.86 11.27 16.97
CA ALA A 90 12.86 11.32 15.91
C ALA A 90 12.62 10.25 14.84
N PHE A 91 12.25 9.04 15.26
CA PHE A 91 11.87 7.98 14.33
C PHE A 91 10.64 8.35 13.50
N ARG A 92 9.60 8.92 14.12
CA ARG A 92 8.36 9.32 13.40
C ARG A 92 8.66 10.30 12.28
N GLN A 93 9.55 11.28 12.53
CA GLN A 93 9.97 12.23 11.50
C GLN A 93 10.63 11.53 10.31
N LYS A 94 11.57 10.61 10.57
CA LYS A 94 12.22 9.81 9.51
C LYS A 94 11.23 8.90 8.77
N LEU A 95 10.29 8.29 9.49
CA LEU A 95 9.26 7.45 8.90
C LEU A 95 8.38 8.26 7.94
N TYR A 96 7.96 9.45 8.34
CA TYR A 96 7.20 10.36 7.47
C TYR A 96 7.99 10.73 6.22
N ASP A 97 9.30 10.98 6.34
CA ASP A 97 10.16 11.24 5.18
C ASP A 97 10.25 10.04 4.22
N ILE A 98 10.35 8.83 4.76
CA ILE A 98 10.37 7.59 3.96
C ILE A 98 9.04 7.45 3.20
N ILE A 99 7.91 7.64 3.88
CA ILE A 99 6.58 7.53 3.25
C ILE A 99 6.40 8.61 2.18
N LEU A 100 6.80 9.85 2.45
CA LEU A 100 6.70 10.95 1.48
C LEU A 100 7.51 10.64 0.20
N ARG A 101 8.75 10.16 0.37
CA ARG A 101 9.62 9.78 -0.74
C ARG A 101 9.05 8.60 -1.53
N ALA A 102 8.49 7.60 -0.84
CA ALA A 102 7.85 6.47 -1.50
C ALA A 102 6.65 6.91 -2.35
N ALA A 103 5.78 7.77 -1.79
CA ALA A 103 4.61 8.32 -2.48
C ALA A 103 4.99 9.22 -3.68
N GLU A 104 6.12 9.92 -3.60
CA GLU A 104 6.64 10.69 -4.75
C GLU A 104 7.16 9.79 -5.87
N THR A 105 7.78 8.67 -5.49
CA THR A 105 8.34 7.70 -6.45
C THR A 105 7.24 6.92 -7.17
N SER A 106 6.15 6.58 -6.49
CA SER A 106 4.98 5.94 -7.11
C SER A 106 4.16 6.88 -7.99
N GLY A 107 4.40 8.19 -7.91
CA GLY A 107 3.58 9.23 -8.51
C GLY A 107 2.36 9.55 -7.65
N THR A 108 1.88 10.79 -7.71
CA THR A 108 0.67 11.25 -6.99
C THR A 108 -0.52 11.42 -7.93
N ALA A 109 -0.70 10.46 -8.84
CA ALA A 109 -1.79 10.49 -9.81
C ALA A 109 -3.14 10.18 -9.15
N LEU A 110 -3.14 9.23 -8.22
CA LEU A 110 -4.35 8.77 -7.55
C LEU A 110 -4.75 9.72 -6.40
N PRO A 111 -6.05 9.91 -6.16
CA PRO A 111 -6.55 10.64 -5.00
C PRO A 111 -6.01 10.10 -3.66
N GLU A 112 -5.82 8.79 -3.57
CA GLU A 112 -5.30 8.08 -2.41
C GLU A 112 -3.88 8.52 -2.07
N ASP A 113 -3.01 8.65 -3.09
CA ASP A 113 -1.63 9.11 -2.90
C ASP A 113 -1.59 10.57 -2.46
N LYS A 114 -2.46 11.43 -3.02
CA LYS A 114 -2.60 12.83 -2.60
C LYS A 114 -3.07 12.93 -1.15
N MET A 115 -4.02 12.08 -0.76
CA MET A 115 -4.48 11.99 0.61
C MET A 115 -3.37 11.53 1.56
N LEU A 116 -2.63 10.47 1.20
CA LEU A 116 -1.51 9.96 1.99
C LEU A 116 -0.46 11.06 2.22
N VAL A 117 -0.04 11.74 1.15
CA VAL A 117 0.92 12.84 1.23
C VAL A 117 0.41 13.97 2.13
N ASN A 118 -0.86 14.37 1.98
CA ASN A 118 -1.46 15.39 2.84
C ASN A 118 -1.47 14.98 4.32
N THR A 119 -1.81 13.73 4.61
CA THR A 119 -1.81 13.19 5.98
C THR A 119 -0.40 13.18 6.56
N VAL A 120 0.59 12.75 5.79
CA VAL A 120 1.99 12.72 6.23
C VAL A 120 2.51 14.14 6.51
N LEU A 121 2.23 15.10 5.62
CA LEU A 121 2.60 16.50 5.81
C LEU A 121 1.90 17.11 7.02
N TYR A 122 0.63 16.76 7.27
CA TYR A 122 -0.09 17.17 8.47
C TYR A 122 0.59 16.67 9.74
N LEU A 123 0.88 15.37 9.81
CA LEU A 123 1.51 14.75 10.97
C LEU A 123 2.94 15.26 11.21
N LYS A 124 3.67 15.60 10.13
CA LYS A 124 5.04 16.11 10.18
C LYS A 124 5.11 17.57 10.66
N SER A 125 4.21 18.42 10.18
CA SER A 125 4.34 19.89 10.30
C SER A 125 3.55 20.49 11.46
N GLY A 126 2.69 19.70 12.12
CA GLY A 126 1.91 20.16 13.27
C GLY A 126 1.05 21.37 12.92
N ASP A 127 1.26 22.50 13.59
CA ASP A 127 0.44 23.71 13.43
C ASP A 127 0.57 24.39 12.06
N GLN A 128 1.72 24.24 11.39
CA GLN A 128 2.01 24.86 10.08
C GLN A 128 1.64 23.95 8.90
N TRP A 129 0.75 22.98 9.12
CA TRP A 129 0.39 21.99 8.11
C TRP A 129 -0.23 22.58 6.86
N LYS A 130 -1.08 23.61 6.99
CA LYS A 130 -1.77 24.21 5.83
C LYS A 130 -0.79 24.86 4.86
N GLU A 131 0.13 25.66 5.40
CA GLU A 131 1.19 26.32 4.65
C GLU A 131 2.14 25.31 4.03
N THR A 132 2.49 24.25 4.77
CA THR A 132 3.38 23.20 4.27
C THR A 132 2.75 22.43 3.12
N ILE A 133 1.48 22.00 3.25
CA ILE A 133 0.74 21.33 2.17
C ILE A 133 0.60 22.26 0.96
N ARG A 134 0.23 23.52 1.15
CA ARG A 134 0.09 24.49 0.06
C ARG A 134 1.41 24.70 -0.67
N THR A 135 2.51 24.81 0.06
CA THR A 135 3.85 25.00 -0.51
C THR A 135 4.32 23.77 -1.26
N TYR A 136 4.08 22.57 -0.69
CA TYR A 136 4.41 21.30 -1.31
C TYR A 136 3.72 21.15 -2.68
N TRP A 137 2.40 21.32 -2.77
CA TRP A 137 1.67 21.18 -4.04
C TRP A 137 1.92 22.31 -5.02
N ARG A 138 2.36 23.49 -4.58
CA ARG A 138 2.75 24.58 -5.47
C ARG A 138 4.08 24.30 -6.17
N ASN A 139 4.97 23.58 -5.49
CA ASN A 139 6.32 23.28 -5.97
C ASN A 139 6.40 21.94 -6.71
N LYS A 140 5.27 21.26 -6.91
CA LYS A 140 5.17 19.95 -7.55
C LYS A 140 4.55 20.08 -8.94
#